data_AF-A0A1B7YPQ5-F1
#
_entry.id   AF-A0A1B7YPQ5-F1
#
_cell.length_a   1.000
_cell.length_b   1.000
_cell.length_c   1.000
_cell.angle_alpha   90.00
_cell.angle_beta   90.00
_cell.angle_gamma   90.00
#
_symmetry.space_group_name_H-M   'P 1'
#
loop_
_entity.id
_entity.type
_entity.pdbx_description
1 polymer ?
#
loop_
_entity_poly.entity_id
_entity_poly.type
_entity_poly.pdbx_seq_one_letter_code
_entity_poly.pdbx_strand_id
1 'polypeptide(L)'
;MEPALRRAASSVCGQCSSTLRRQLMANGSSRTAPRLASAHATRSLHSTVSRRSKANNVLTRQFSSTPKASQEVAAAKLAASETPTPKLRSDDLFHSFTNSPIPEIRRRAAFMRQHAYCPHPEHRATRVPTIAPHGEENQAQTGQLAPAHVDFECPDCGVPVYCSKEHWMDNYEAHLEICDTLREINEDDHDLRSGRAFPEFVMAEDQMPEAVVNMTNWDTFMYSREFEAVNDERSMRQVTKMLTYPVTIGSVLHELSPYSIKKGERLTNEGLKSLSALRYTLHPPLSGKGTAMKDLRPEAPPVRIFCLGARAESSLPRNVWLQLAHLFPESKIHLIFIGPESMANRDDEFPLPPRTPENPFGMVIEDRISHKMKISTIVDYYHTIHKTGYFAPYDPYFDCFCLFHPGLGHPASSHEWTETLPLLLETKLPIIATGYTQFDMERDIEWVRKTAAGEFDVLLEPGENLFRSLRWDMNDLDPQDVSCGNWGVWAFRGKRYETTKKDEE
;
A
#
# COMPACT_ATOMS: atom_id res chain seq x y z
N MET A 1 -11.83 51.96 -19.24
CA MET A 1 -11.32 52.52 -17.96
C MET A 1 -9.84 52.25 -17.89
N GLU A 2 -9.13 53.26 -17.42
CA GLU A 2 -7.69 53.36 -17.35
C GLU A 2 -6.96 52.23 -16.60
N PRO A 3 -5.64 52.15 -16.81
CA PRO A 3 -4.78 51.01 -16.52
C PRO A 3 -4.17 51.10 -15.12
N ALA A 4 -4.27 50.04 -14.34
CA ALA A 4 -3.58 49.94 -13.05
C ALA A 4 -3.00 48.54 -12.74
N LEU A 5 -3.03 47.59 -13.68
CA LEU A 5 -2.63 46.19 -13.41
C LEU A 5 -1.61 45.61 -14.41
N ARG A 6 -0.89 46.45 -15.15
CA ARG A 6 0.20 46.02 -16.05
C ARG A 6 1.51 46.78 -15.84
N ARG A 7 1.92 46.95 -14.58
CA ARG A 7 3.27 47.42 -14.19
C ARG A 7 3.79 46.67 -12.98
N ALA A 8 4.05 45.36 -13.13
CA ALA A 8 4.83 44.60 -12.15
C ALA A 8 5.34 43.26 -12.71
N ALA A 9 5.91 43.22 -13.93
CA ALA A 9 6.66 42.04 -14.40
C ALA A 9 7.44 42.32 -15.70
N SER A 10 8.37 43.28 -15.72
CA SER A 10 9.44 43.31 -16.72
C SER A 10 10.45 44.43 -16.43
N SER A 11 11.54 44.11 -15.71
CA SER A 11 12.88 44.71 -15.86
C SER A 11 13.74 44.42 -14.63
N VAL A 12 14.34 43.23 -14.58
CA VAL A 12 15.50 43.00 -13.71
C VAL A 12 16.73 42.91 -14.60
N CYS A 13 17.47 44.02 -14.66
CA CYS A 13 18.73 44.14 -15.35
C CYS A 13 19.87 43.68 -14.43
N GLY A 14 20.62 42.66 -14.88
CA GLY A 14 21.65 41.95 -14.12
C GLY A 14 23.02 42.62 -13.99
N GLN A 15 23.08 43.95 -13.78
CA GLN A 15 24.38 44.66 -13.73
C GLN A 15 24.59 45.65 -12.57
N CYS A 16 23.76 45.65 -11.52
CA CYS A 16 23.87 46.64 -10.43
C CYS A 16 23.91 46.07 -8.99
N SER A 17 24.47 44.87 -8.75
CA SER A 17 24.63 44.33 -7.38
C SER A 17 26.08 44.20 -6.89
N SER A 18 27.05 44.80 -7.58
CA SER A 18 28.48 44.69 -7.23
C SER A 18 29.05 45.82 -6.36
N THR A 19 28.22 46.72 -5.80
CA THR A 19 28.69 47.90 -5.05
C THR A 19 28.14 48.05 -3.63
N LEU A 20 27.70 46.95 -2.99
CA LEU A 20 27.26 46.96 -1.59
C LEU A 20 27.96 45.93 -0.69
N ARG A 21 29.20 45.56 -1.05
CA ARG A 21 30.06 44.65 -0.27
C ARG A 21 31.42 45.23 0.13
N ARG A 22 31.60 46.56 0.01
CA ARG A 22 32.79 47.28 0.48
C ARG A 22 32.41 48.47 1.34
N GLN A 23 32.01 48.19 2.57
CA GLN A 23 32.06 49.11 3.72
C GLN A 23 31.36 48.38 4.86
N LEU A 24 32.15 47.67 5.68
CA LEU A 24 31.88 47.29 7.07
C LEU A 24 32.97 46.29 7.50
N MET A 25 34.20 46.78 7.60
CA MET A 25 35.26 46.21 8.45
C MET A 25 36.14 47.38 8.90
N ALA A 26 35.86 47.94 10.08
CA ALA A 26 36.79 48.76 10.83
C ALA A 26 36.53 48.55 12.34
N ASN A 27 37.60 48.15 13.05
CA ASN A 27 37.77 47.92 14.50
C ASN A 27 37.14 46.62 15.04
N GLY A 28 37.83 45.63 15.63
CA GLY A 28 39.15 45.49 16.25
C GLY A 28 38.94 44.76 17.60
N SER A 29 39.39 43.52 17.81
CA SER A 29 40.63 43.17 18.55
C SER A 29 40.82 41.65 18.64
N SER A 30 42.07 41.25 18.90
CA SER A 30 42.72 39.95 18.70
C SER A 30 42.30 38.79 19.63
N ARG A 31 42.39 37.55 19.11
CA ARG A 31 43.12 36.43 19.76
C ARG A 31 43.46 35.32 18.76
N THR A 32 44.60 34.70 19.00
CA THR A 32 45.44 33.86 18.14
C THR A 32 45.08 32.37 18.16
N ALA A 33 45.15 31.67 17.01
CA ALA A 33 45.66 30.28 16.85
C ALA A 33 45.61 29.83 15.36
N PRO A 34 46.45 28.88 14.92
CA PRO A 34 47.08 28.92 13.60
C PRO A 34 46.38 28.13 12.48
N ARG A 35 46.69 28.56 11.24
CA ARG A 35 46.43 27.89 9.95
C ARG A 35 47.35 26.67 9.76
N LEU A 36 46.89 25.68 9.00
CA LEU A 36 47.62 25.00 7.90
C LEU A 36 46.57 24.37 6.97
N ALA A 37 46.32 24.97 5.80
CA ALA A 37 46.84 24.56 4.49
C ALA A 37 45.95 23.51 3.78
N SER A 38 45.04 24.03 2.95
CA SER A 38 44.33 23.30 1.90
C SER A 38 45.29 23.00 0.74
N ALA A 39 45.23 21.77 0.22
CA ALA A 39 45.76 21.42 -1.08
C ALA A 39 44.64 20.77 -1.90
N HIS A 40 44.18 21.48 -2.93
CA HIS A 40 43.43 20.89 -4.03
C HIS A 40 44.32 19.93 -4.81
N ALA A 41 43.77 18.77 -5.19
CA ALA A 41 44.13 18.11 -6.44
C ALA A 41 42.92 17.34 -6.97
N THR A 42 42.39 17.85 -8.07
CA THR A 42 41.48 17.16 -8.98
C THR A 42 42.19 15.96 -9.61
N ARG A 43 41.53 14.80 -9.67
CA ARG A 43 41.80 13.79 -10.69
C ARG A 43 40.55 12.94 -10.95
N SER A 44 39.94 13.22 -12.08
CA SER A 44 39.05 12.31 -12.81
C SER A 44 39.87 11.13 -13.33
N LEU A 45 39.38 9.91 -13.14
CA LEU A 45 39.65 8.75 -14.02
C LEU A 45 38.43 7.81 -14.00
N HIS A 46 37.95 7.49 -15.22
CA HIS A 46 36.93 6.50 -15.51
C HIS A 46 37.39 5.05 -15.26
N SER A 47 36.41 4.19 -14.94
CA SER A 47 36.18 2.81 -15.42
C SER A 47 37.35 1.80 -15.47
N THR A 48 37.21 0.67 -14.76
CA THR A 48 36.99 -0.69 -15.33
C THR A 48 37.24 -1.82 -14.30
N VAL A 49 36.37 -2.83 -14.35
CA VAL A 49 36.57 -4.25 -13.98
C VAL A 49 36.54 -4.64 -12.50
N SER A 50 35.48 -5.38 -12.15
CA SER A 50 35.35 -6.19 -10.94
C SER A 50 36.44 -7.28 -10.90
N ARG A 51 37.35 -7.17 -9.93
CA ARG A 51 38.37 -8.17 -9.64
C ARG A 51 37.75 -9.25 -8.74
N ARG A 52 37.47 -10.43 -9.31
CA ARG A 52 37.21 -11.66 -8.55
C ARG A 52 38.40 -11.96 -7.63
N SER A 53 38.19 -11.92 -6.32
CA SER A 53 39.16 -12.41 -5.34
C SER A 53 39.12 -13.94 -5.28
N LYS A 54 40.30 -14.54 -5.22
CA LYS A 54 40.52 -15.98 -5.11
C LYS A 54 40.28 -16.46 -3.67
N ALA A 55 39.56 -17.57 -3.58
CA ALA A 55 39.50 -18.60 -2.54
C ALA A 55 40.30 -18.40 -1.25
N ASN A 56 39.58 -18.48 -0.11
CA ASN A 56 40.10 -19.05 1.14
C ASN A 56 39.37 -20.38 1.40
N ASN A 57 40.14 -21.46 1.39
CA ASN A 57 39.71 -22.82 1.75
C ASN A 57 39.43 -22.90 3.25
N VAL A 58 38.19 -23.21 3.62
CA VAL A 58 37.89 -23.87 4.91
C VAL A 58 36.97 -25.05 4.62
N LEU A 59 37.39 -26.22 5.09
CA LEU A 59 36.77 -27.52 4.88
C LEU A 59 35.39 -27.59 5.56
N THR A 60 34.33 -27.65 4.77
CA THR A 60 33.00 -28.08 5.21
C THR A 60 32.63 -29.40 4.57
N ARG A 61 32.16 -30.32 5.42
CA ARG A 61 31.84 -31.72 5.14
C ARG A 61 30.85 -31.88 3.99
N GLN A 62 31.18 -32.80 3.08
CA GLN A 62 30.29 -33.28 2.04
C GLN A 62 29.10 -34.06 2.63
N PHE A 63 27.89 -33.70 2.24
CA PHE A 63 26.71 -34.56 2.34
C PHE A 63 26.12 -34.76 0.95
N SER A 64 25.83 -36.02 0.61
CA SER A 64 25.33 -36.43 -0.70
C SER A 64 23.93 -35.88 -0.96
N SER A 65 23.78 -35.08 -2.01
CA SER A 65 22.48 -34.79 -2.62
C SER A 65 22.28 -35.70 -3.85
N THR A 66 21.03 -36.14 -3.95
CA THR A 66 20.45 -36.99 -4.99
C THR A 66 20.59 -36.40 -6.41
N PRO A 67 20.59 -37.22 -7.47
CA PRO A 67 20.91 -36.78 -8.84
C PRO A 67 19.79 -36.00 -9.56
N LYS A 68 18.71 -35.61 -8.85
CA LYS A 68 17.56 -34.91 -9.45
C LYS A 68 17.76 -33.40 -9.64
N ALA A 69 18.61 -32.75 -8.85
CA ALA A 69 18.84 -31.31 -8.95
C ALA A 69 19.60 -30.89 -10.23
N SER A 70 20.37 -31.80 -10.83
CA SER A 70 21.13 -31.52 -12.07
C SER A 70 20.26 -31.57 -13.32
N GLN A 71 19.12 -32.27 -13.28
CA GLN A 71 18.18 -32.36 -14.41
C GLN A 71 17.23 -31.17 -14.45
N GLU A 72 16.86 -30.58 -13.31
CA GLU A 72 16.02 -29.37 -13.26
C GLU A 72 16.77 -28.12 -13.79
N VAL A 73 18.08 -28.00 -13.51
CA VAL A 73 18.90 -26.89 -14.03
C VAL A 73 19.15 -27.02 -15.54
N ALA A 74 19.17 -28.25 -16.07
CA ALA A 74 19.27 -28.50 -17.51
C ALA A 74 17.92 -28.27 -18.23
N ALA A 75 16.80 -28.63 -17.61
CA ALA A 75 15.46 -28.34 -18.11
C ALA A 75 15.14 -26.83 -18.10
N ALA A 76 15.60 -26.09 -17.07
CA ALA A 76 15.47 -24.64 -17.01
C ALA A 76 16.28 -23.90 -18.09
N LYS A 77 17.42 -24.47 -18.54
CA LYS A 77 18.18 -23.91 -19.66
C LYS A 77 17.60 -24.25 -21.04
N LEU A 78 16.81 -25.32 -21.15
CA LEU A 78 16.09 -25.68 -22.37
C LEU A 78 14.70 -25.01 -22.48
N ALA A 79 14.13 -24.55 -21.37
CA ALA A 79 12.89 -23.74 -21.35
C ALA A 79 13.12 -22.24 -21.59
N ALA A 80 14.39 -21.78 -21.58
CA ALA A 80 14.75 -20.38 -21.80
C ALA A 80 14.81 -19.96 -23.28
N SER A 81 14.41 -20.83 -24.23
CA SER A 81 14.48 -20.55 -25.67
C SER A 81 13.19 -20.01 -26.29
N GLU A 82 12.13 -19.79 -25.52
CA GLU A 82 10.91 -19.13 -26.01
C GLU A 82 10.45 -18.10 -24.99
N THR A 83 10.98 -16.87 -25.07
CA THR A 83 10.24 -15.72 -24.55
C THR A 83 8.91 -15.68 -25.32
N PRO A 84 7.75 -15.81 -24.65
CA PRO A 84 6.47 -15.76 -25.34
C PRO A 84 6.39 -14.46 -26.12
N THR A 85 6.14 -14.54 -27.43
CA THR A 85 5.84 -13.33 -28.19
C THR A 85 4.61 -12.68 -27.57
N PRO A 86 4.67 -11.40 -27.17
CA PRO A 86 3.55 -10.75 -26.53
C PRO A 86 2.36 -10.75 -27.48
N LYS A 87 1.18 -11.11 -26.96
CA LYS A 87 -0.09 -11.16 -27.68
C LYS A 87 -0.54 -9.79 -28.18
N LEU A 88 -0.16 -8.74 -27.45
CA LEU A 88 -0.43 -7.34 -27.77
C LEU A 88 0.86 -6.53 -27.72
N ARG A 89 0.92 -5.49 -28.54
CA ARG A 89 2.03 -4.53 -28.51
C ARG A 89 1.69 -3.39 -27.55
N SER A 90 2.72 -2.71 -27.04
CA SER A 90 2.53 -1.58 -26.10
C SER A 90 1.77 -0.39 -26.69
N ASP A 91 1.73 -0.26 -28.02
CA ASP A 91 1.03 0.78 -28.76
C ASP A 91 -0.41 0.38 -29.16
N ASP A 92 -0.82 -0.87 -28.92
CA ASP A 92 -2.10 -1.44 -29.33
C ASP A 92 -2.78 -2.19 -28.17
N LEU A 93 -3.08 -1.45 -27.09
CA LEU A 93 -3.68 -2.00 -25.87
C LEU A 93 -5.17 -1.71 -25.74
N PHE A 94 -5.69 -0.71 -26.46
CA PHE A 94 -7.10 -0.36 -26.39
C PHE A 94 -7.93 -1.24 -27.33
N HIS A 95 -8.73 -2.14 -26.75
CA HIS A 95 -9.70 -2.96 -27.49
C HIS A 95 -11.04 -2.96 -26.76
N SER A 96 -12.15 -3.02 -27.51
CA SER A 96 -13.46 -3.24 -26.90
C SER A 96 -13.46 -4.57 -26.15
N PHE A 97 -14.09 -4.60 -24.98
CA PHE A 97 -14.12 -5.78 -24.12
C PHE A 97 -14.74 -7.00 -24.81
N THR A 98 -15.77 -6.78 -25.61
CA THR A 98 -16.43 -7.84 -26.41
C THR A 98 -15.53 -8.41 -27.51
N ASN A 99 -14.85 -7.53 -28.23
CA ASN A 99 -14.04 -7.91 -29.40
C ASN A 99 -12.56 -8.07 -29.08
N SER A 100 -12.19 -8.01 -27.79
CA SER A 100 -10.81 -8.11 -27.32
C SER A 100 -10.14 -9.38 -27.88
N PRO A 101 -8.87 -9.32 -28.29
CA PRO A 101 -8.13 -10.53 -28.68
C PRO A 101 -7.92 -11.49 -27.49
N ILE A 102 -8.08 -11.02 -26.25
CA ILE A 102 -7.81 -11.77 -25.03
C ILE A 102 -9.10 -12.47 -24.53
N PRO A 103 -9.13 -13.82 -24.46
CA PRO A 103 -10.33 -14.56 -24.06
C PRO A 103 -10.86 -14.24 -22.65
N GLU A 104 -9.97 -13.92 -21.71
CA GLU A 104 -10.34 -13.54 -20.34
C GLU A 104 -11.13 -12.24 -20.29
N ILE A 105 -10.74 -11.23 -21.07
CA ILE A 105 -11.44 -9.95 -21.14
C ILE A 105 -12.82 -10.14 -21.78
N ARG A 106 -12.92 -10.96 -22.84
CA ARG A 106 -14.22 -11.32 -23.42
C ARG A 106 -15.15 -12.02 -22.43
N ARG A 107 -14.61 -12.92 -21.59
CA ARG A 107 -15.39 -13.58 -20.52
C ARG A 107 -15.87 -12.58 -19.48
N ARG A 108 -15.03 -11.62 -19.10
CA ARG A 108 -15.39 -10.52 -18.19
C ARG A 108 -16.50 -9.64 -18.77
N ALA A 109 -16.42 -9.30 -20.07
CA ALA A 109 -17.47 -8.59 -20.79
C ALA A 109 -18.81 -9.33 -20.75
N ALA A 110 -18.78 -10.64 -21.01
CA ALA A 110 -19.97 -11.49 -20.95
C ALA A 110 -20.55 -11.55 -19.53
N PHE A 111 -19.69 -11.60 -18.50
CA PHE A 111 -20.12 -11.55 -17.10
C PHE A 111 -20.80 -10.22 -16.77
N MET A 112 -20.22 -9.09 -17.18
CA MET A 112 -20.82 -7.75 -17.01
C MET A 112 -22.21 -7.69 -17.65
N ARG A 113 -22.35 -8.12 -18.91
CA ARG A 113 -23.67 -8.14 -19.59
C ARG A 113 -24.72 -9.01 -18.89
N GLN A 114 -24.32 -10.00 -18.11
CA GLN A 114 -25.24 -10.88 -17.40
C GLN A 114 -25.63 -10.37 -16.01
N HIS A 115 -24.78 -9.55 -15.37
CA HIS A 115 -24.94 -9.22 -13.94
C HIS A 115 -24.99 -7.72 -13.65
N ALA A 116 -24.39 -6.90 -14.51
CA ALA A 116 -24.43 -5.45 -14.38
C ALA A 116 -25.72 -4.87 -14.93
N TYR A 117 -26.22 -3.84 -14.26
CA TYR A 117 -27.46 -3.15 -14.62
C TYR A 117 -27.15 -1.78 -15.18
N CYS A 118 -28.01 -1.31 -16.08
CA CYS A 118 -27.93 0.00 -16.66
C CYS A 118 -28.15 1.10 -15.59
N PRO A 119 -27.27 2.10 -15.50
CA PRO A 119 -27.34 3.18 -14.51
C PRO A 119 -28.33 4.29 -14.90
N HIS A 120 -29.04 4.17 -16.03
CA HIS A 120 -29.95 5.21 -16.51
C HIS A 120 -31.11 5.47 -15.51
N PRO A 121 -31.46 6.73 -15.21
CA PRO A 121 -32.49 7.07 -14.21
C PRO A 121 -33.88 6.48 -14.47
N GLU A 122 -34.19 6.09 -15.71
CA GLU A 122 -35.46 5.45 -16.05
C GLU A 122 -35.63 4.04 -15.47
N HIS A 123 -34.52 3.37 -15.10
CA HIS A 123 -34.56 2.06 -14.47
C HIS A 123 -34.64 2.16 -12.94
N ARG A 124 -35.34 1.22 -12.31
CA ARG A 124 -35.33 1.10 -10.84
C ARG A 124 -33.92 0.76 -10.36
N ALA A 125 -33.40 1.55 -9.43
CA ALA A 125 -32.12 1.28 -8.79
C ALA A 125 -32.14 -0.07 -8.07
N THR A 126 -31.14 -0.91 -8.35
CA THR A 126 -31.00 -2.25 -7.75
C THR A 126 -29.97 -2.31 -6.63
N ARG A 127 -29.18 -1.24 -6.42
CA ARG A 127 -28.06 -1.24 -5.48
C ARG A 127 -27.98 0.04 -4.67
N VAL A 128 -27.29 -0.08 -3.53
CA VAL A 128 -26.96 1.03 -2.65
C VAL A 128 -25.76 1.78 -3.27
N PRO A 129 -25.79 3.12 -3.35
CA PRO A 129 -24.65 3.90 -3.84
C PRO A 129 -23.39 3.63 -3.01
N THR A 130 -22.28 3.37 -3.71
CA THR A 130 -20.92 3.23 -3.15
C THR A 130 -20.16 4.55 -3.16
N ILE A 131 -20.59 5.52 -3.96
CA ILE A 131 -20.05 6.87 -4.04
C ILE A 131 -21.06 7.83 -3.39
N ALA A 132 -20.56 8.88 -2.74
CA ALA A 132 -21.41 9.91 -2.17
C ALA A 132 -22.25 10.56 -3.30
N PRO A 133 -23.58 10.66 -3.17
CA PRO A 133 -24.39 11.31 -4.19
C PRO A 133 -23.96 12.78 -4.34
N HIS A 134 -23.67 13.21 -5.56
CA HIS A 134 -23.32 14.60 -5.85
C HIS A 134 -24.61 15.42 -6.02
N GLY A 135 -24.90 16.31 -5.06
CA GLY A 135 -25.97 17.31 -5.18
C GLY A 135 -27.40 16.74 -5.11
N GLU A 136 -28.27 17.17 -6.02
CA GLU A 136 -29.70 16.82 -6.07
C GLU A 136 -29.99 15.34 -6.41
N GLU A 137 -29.00 14.45 -6.39
CA GLU A 137 -29.14 12.99 -6.56
C GLU A 137 -29.90 12.28 -5.43
N ASN A 138 -30.25 13.01 -4.36
CA ASN A 138 -31.31 12.60 -3.43
C ASN A 138 -32.72 12.63 -4.06
N GLN A 139 -32.86 13.09 -5.31
CA GLN A 139 -34.11 12.99 -6.06
C GLN A 139 -34.34 11.57 -6.53
N ALA A 140 -34.88 10.78 -5.59
CA ALA A 140 -35.94 9.83 -5.82
C ALA A 140 -35.62 8.67 -6.79
N GLN A 141 -35.62 7.47 -6.21
CA GLN A 141 -35.84 6.18 -6.87
C GLN A 141 -37.12 6.24 -7.76
N THR A 142 -37.00 6.81 -8.97
CA THR A 142 -38.14 7.21 -9.84
C THR A 142 -38.16 6.48 -11.17
N GLY A 143 -37.24 5.53 -11.38
CA GLY A 143 -37.27 4.68 -12.55
C GLY A 143 -38.58 3.88 -12.63
N GLN A 144 -39.35 4.10 -13.69
CA GLN A 144 -40.59 3.38 -13.92
C GLN A 144 -40.31 2.00 -14.55
N LEU A 145 -39.21 1.87 -15.29
CA LEU A 145 -38.84 0.68 -16.02
C LEU A 145 -38.18 -0.36 -15.10
N ALA A 146 -38.36 -1.64 -15.47
CA ALA A 146 -37.62 -2.72 -14.83
C ALA A 146 -36.11 -2.56 -15.05
N PRO A 147 -35.26 -3.01 -14.12
CA PRO A 147 -33.81 -3.01 -14.32
C PRO A 147 -33.45 -3.77 -15.59
N ALA A 148 -32.65 -3.14 -16.47
CA ALA A 148 -32.11 -3.77 -17.67
C ALA A 148 -30.61 -3.99 -17.51
N HIS A 149 -30.10 -5.07 -18.10
CA HIS A 149 -28.67 -5.35 -18.09
C HIS A 149 -27.91 -4.49 -19.09
N VAL A 150 -26.63 -4.23 -18.81
CA VAL A 150 -25.75 -3.55 -19.76
C VAL A 150 -25.55 -4.40 -21.02
N ASP A 151 -25.51 -3.77 -22.18
CA ASP A 151 -25.28 -4.45 -23.46
C ASP A 151 -24.49 -3.57 -24.44
N PHE A 152 -24.77 -2.26 -24.43
CA PHE A 152 -24.07 -1.25 -25.22
C PHE A 152 -22.69 -0.92 -24.63
N GLU A 153 -21.66 -1.05 -25.46
CA GLU A 153 -20.29 -0.66 -25.16
C GLU A 153 -20.02 0.76 -25.64
N CYS A 154 -19.43 1.58 -24.78
CA CYS A 154 -18.98 2.91 -25.17
C CYS A 154 -17.80 2.78 -26.16
N PRO A 155 -17.84 3.46 -27.33
CA PRO A 155 -16.73 3.42 -28.29
C PRO A 155 -15.40 3.97 -27.75
N ASP A 156 -15.45 4.90 -26.79
CA ASP A 156 -14.26 5.62 -26.30
C ASP A 156 -13.54 4.90 -25.16
N CYS A 157 -14.27 4.22 -24.27
CA CYS A 157 -13.67 3.42 -23.19
C CYS A 157 -13.70 1.91 -23.44
N GLY A 158 -14.52 1.43 -24.38
CA GLY A 158 -14.59 0.02 -24.78
C GLY A 158 -15.24 -0.93 -23.76
N VAL A 159 -15.93 -0.40 -22.74
CA VAL A 159 -16.58 -1.17 -21.66
C VAL A 159 -18.11 -1.18 -21.85
N PRO A 160 -18.81 -2.31 -21.58
CA PRO A 160 -20.28 -2.35 -21.53
C PRO A 160 -20.80 -1.54 -20.34
N VAL A 161 -21.52 -0.44 -20.59
CA VAL A 161 -21.91 0.54 -19.56
C VAL A 161 -23.41 0.82 -19.50
N TYR A 162 -24.13 0.69 -20.62
CA TYR A 162 -25.58 0.96 -20.69
C TYR A 162 -26.31 -0.18 -21.40
N CYS A 163 -27.63 -0.28 -21.21
CA CYS A 163 -28.44 -1.29 -21.90
C CYS A 163 -28.67 -0.98 -23.39
N SER A 164 -28.60 0.30 -23.79
CA SER A 164 -28.79 0.73 -25.18
C SER A 164 -27.97 1.98 -25.50
N LYS A 165 -27.87 2.30 -26.80
CA LYS A 165 -27.20 3.51 -27.26
C LYS A 165 -27.96 4.76 -26.84
N GLU A 166 -29.29 4.72 -26.85
CA GLU A 166 -30.14 5.84 -26.47
C GLU A 166 -29.88 6.22 -25.00
N HIS A 167 -29.91 5.25 -24.07
CA HIS A 167 -29.66 5.52 -22.65
C HIS A 167 -28.23 6.01 -22.39
N TRP A 168 -27.25 5.56 -23.18
CA TRP A 168 -25.89 6.09 -23.12
C TRP A 168 -25.81 7.54 -23.62
N MET A 169 -26.53 7.88 -24.69
CA MET A 169 -26.57 9.26 -25.21
C MET A 169 -27.29 10.21 -24.26
N ASP A 170 -28.39 9.76 -23.65
CA ASP A 170 -29.18 10.55 -22.71
C ASP A 170 -28.42 10.83 -21.41
N ASN A 171 -27.56 9.89 -20.97
CA ASN A 171 -26.71 10.02 -19.79
C ASN A 171 -25.22 10.16 -20.16
N TYR A 172 -24.94 10.78 -21.30
CA TYR A 172 -23.58 10.91 -21.82
C TYR A 172 -22.70 11.82 -20.94
N GLU A 173 -23.27 12.87 -20.36
CA GLU A 173 -22.53 13.82 -19.51
C GLU A 173 -21.99 13.16 -18.24
N ALA A 174 -22.78 12.34 -17.54
CA ALA A 174 -22.27 11.62 -16.36
C ALA A 174 -21.27 10.53 -16.76
N HIS A 175 -21.46 9.87 -17.91
CA HIS A 175 -20.47 8.90 -18.41
C HIS A 175 -19.12 9.56 -18.72
N LEU A 176 -19.12 10.78 -19.26
CA LEU A 176 -17.89 11.52 -19.57
C LEU A 176 -17.01 11.75 -18.33
N GLU A 177 -17.58 11.86 -17.13
CA GLU A 177 -16.82 12.04 -15.89
C GLU A 177 -15.89 10.87 -15.56
N ILE A 178 -16.23 9.67 -16.04
CA ILE A 178 -15.51 8.42 -15.75
C ILE A 178 -15.01 7.68 -17.00
N CYS A 179 -15.38 8.13 -18.20
CA CYS A 179 -15.03 7.48 -19.47
C CYS A 179 -13.51 7.32 -19.64
N ASP A 180 -12.73 8.36 -19.32
CA ASP A 180 -11.26 8.31 -19.39
C ASP A 180 -10.68 7.29 -18.40
N THR A 181 -11.24 7.24 -17.19
CA THR A 181 -10.84 6.25 -16.17
C THR A 181 -11.14 4.83 -16.63
N LEU A 182 -12.32 4.59 -17.23
CA LEU A 182 -12.68 3.28 -17.78
C LEU A 182 -11.79 2.88 -18.96
N ARG A 183 -11.39 3.85 -19.77
CA ARG A 183 -10.43 3.63 -20.86
C ARG A 183 -9.06 3.23 -20.30
N GLU A 184 -8.58 3.91 -19.26
CA GLU A 184 -7.32 3.57 -18.59
C GLU A 184 -7.37 2.15 -18.01
N ILE A 185 -8.47 1.78 -17.33
CA ILE A 185 -8.70 0.42 -16.82
C ILE A 185 -8.63 -0.61 -17.97
N ASN A 186 -9.26 -0.30 -19.10
CA ASN A 186 -9.25 -1.15 -20.27
C ASN A 186 -7.82 -1.39 -20.78
N GLU A 187 -7.05 -0.32 -21.00
CA GLU A 187 -5.67 -0.40 -21.47
C GLU A 187 -4.77 -1.15 -20.47
N ASP A 188 -4.91 -0.88 -19.17
CA ASP A 188 -4.15 -1.54 -18.11
C ASP A 188 -4.48 -3.05 -18.02
N ASP A 189 -5.73 -3.44 -18.25
CA ASP A 189 -6.15 -4.85 -18.25
C ASP A 189 -5.66 -5.64 -19.45
N HIS A 190 -5.63 -5.00 -20.62
CA HIS A 190 -5.02 -5.57 -21.82
C HIS A 190 -3.51 -5.69 -21.67
N ASP A 191 -2.87 -4.70 -21.04
CA ASP A 191 -1.43 -4.70 -20.79
C ASP A 191 -1.01 -5.90 -19.93
N LEU A 192 -1.69 -6.14 -18.80
CA LEU A 192 -1.38 -7.27 -17.90
C LEU A 192 -1.52 -8.64 -18.57
N ARG A 193 -2.42 -8.74 -19.54
CA ARG A 193 -2.70 -9.98 -20.26
C ARG A 193 -2.03 -10.04 -21.63
N SER A 194 -1.26 -9.01 -21.99
CA SER A 194 -0.48 -8.94 -23.23
C SER A 194 0.61 -10.00 -23.27
N GLY A 195 1.09 -10.47 -22.11
CA GLY A 195 2.22 -11.41 -22.02
C GLY A 195 3.59 -10.74 -22.23
N ARG A 196 3.68 -9.40 -22.18
CA ARG A 196 4.96 -8.72 -22.11
C ARG A 196 5.70 -9.03 -20.82
N ALA A 197 7.00 -8.76 -20.79
CA ALA A 197 7.75 -8.73 -19.55
C ALA A 197 7.37 -7.47 -18.73
N PHE A 198 7.29 -7.63 -17.41
CA PHE A 198 6.99 -6.56 -16.45
C PHE A 198 8.25 -6.28 -15.61
N PRO A 199 9.22 -5.51 -16.11
CA PRO A 199 10.37 -5.09 -15.30
C PRO A 199 9.94 -4.37 -14.01
N GLU A 200 8.80 -3.67 -14.03
CA GLU A 200 8.23 -3.01 -12.86
C GLU A 200 7.81 -3.97 -11.73
N PHE A 201 7.73 -5.28 -11.99
CA PHE A 201 7.45 -6.29 -10.95
C PHE A 201 8.72 -6.81 -10.27
N VAL A 202 9.90 -6.37 -10.73
CA VAL A 202 11.17 -6.60 -10.05
C VAL A 202 11.25 -5.64 -8.86
N MET A 203 11.09 -6.21 -7.67
CA MET A 203 11.09 -5.44 -6.41
C MET A 203 12.52 -5.05 -6.00
N ALA A 204 12.66 -3.88 -5.38
CA ALA A 204 13.95 -3.41 -4.87
C ALA A 204 14.51 -4.31 -3.74
N GLU A 205 15.83 -4.46 -3.71
CA GLU A 205 16.53 -5.26 -2.69
C GLU A 205 16.79 -4.44 -1.40
N ASP A 206 17.58 -5.01 -0.49
CA ASP A 206 18.10 -4.30 0.69
C ASP A 206 18.96 -3.10 0.25
N GLN A 207 18.72 -1.94 0.86
CA GLN A 207 19.52 -0.75 0.66
C GLN A 207 20.78 -0.74 1.54
N MET A 208 21.71 0.15 1.21
CA MET A 208 22.80 0.50 2.12
C MET A 208 22.23 1.06 3.43
N PRO A 209 22.79 0.69 4.61
CA PRO A 209 22.30 1.16 5.92
C PRO A 209 22.24 2.69 6.06
N GLU A 210 23.08 3.41 5.32
CA GLU A 210 23.16 4.88 5.33
C GLU A 210 22.15 5.54 4.38
N ALA A 211 21.49 4.79 3.50
CA ALA A 211 20.54 5.32 2.55
C ALA A 211 19.23 5.69 3.27
N VAL A 212 18.82 6.95 3.11
CA VAL A 212 17.61 7.48 3.74
C VAL A 212 16.42 7.30 2.80
N VAL A 213 15.34 6.71 3.31
CA VAL A 213 14.08 6.58 2.57
C VAL A 213 13.28 7.87 2.64
N ASN A 214 12.83 8.36 1.50
CA ASN A 214 11.94 9.52 1.41
C ASN A 214 10.50 9.06 1.16
N MET A 215 9.60 9.32 2.10
CA MET A 215 8.20 8.88 2.04
C MET A 215 7.21 10.01 1.68
N THR A 216 7.67 11.06 0.98
CA THR A 216 6.81 12.21 0.65
C THR A 216 5.75 11.85 -0.39
N ASN A 217 6.11 11.07 -1.40
CA ASN A 217 5.22 10.60 -2.48
C ASN A 217 5.82 9.34 -3.15
N TRP A 218 5.08 8.74 -4.09
CA TRP A 218 5.54 7.56 -4.81
C TRP A 218 6.87 7.75 -5.54
N ASP A 219 7.07 8.83 -6.28
CA ASP A 219 8.29 9.04 -7.07
C ASP A 219 9.55 9.12 -6.19
N THR A 220 9.48 9.91 -5.12
CA THR A 220 10.59 10.07 -4.17
C THR A 220 10.85 8.79 -3.39
N PHE A 221 9.79 8.03 -3.08
CA PHE A 221 9.91 6.71 -2.45
C PHE A 221 10.61 5.72 -3.37
N MET A 222 10.14 5.55 -4.60
CA MET A 222 10.74 4.63 -5.58
C MET A 222 12.20 4.98 -5.87
N TYR A 223 12.49 6.27 -6.06
CA TYR A 223 13.85 6.75 -6.28
C TYR A 223 14.76 6.46 -5.07
N SER A 224 14.32 6.84 -3.86
CA SER A 224 15.15 6.62 -2.67
C SER A 224 15.38 5.15 -2.41
N ARG A 225 14.36 4.29 -2.62
CA ARG A 225 14.42 2.81 -2.50
C ARG A 225 15.15 2.09 -3.63
N GLU A 226 15.76 2.82 -4.57
CA GLU A 226 16.54 2.24 -5.67
C GLU A 226 15.72 1.27 -6.55
N PHE A 227 14.42 1.52 -6.74
CA PHE A 227 13.64 0.82 -7.75
C PHE A 227 14.18 1.14 -9.15
N GLU A 228 14.02 0.21 -10.10
CA GLU A 228 14.28 0.49 -11.50
C GLU A 228 13.45 1.71 -11.94
N ALA A 229 14.06 2.64 -12.68
CA ALA A 229 13.43 3.89 -13.04
C ALA A 229 12.15 3.65 -13.87
N VAL A 230 11.00 3.75 -13.23
CA VAL A 230 9.69 3.63 -13.85
C VAL A 230 9.34 4.98 -14.48
N ASN A 231 9.56 5.10 -15.79
CA ASN A 231 9.31 6.35 -16.53
C ASN A 231 7.90 6.42 -17.14
N ASP A 232 7.16 5.31 -17.14
CA ASP A 232 5.84 5.18 -17.76
C ASP A 232 4.76 5.15 -16.68
N GLU A 233 3.73 6.00 -16.82
CA GLU A 233 2.64 6.13 -15.83
C GLU A 233 1.91 4.80 -15.63
N ARG A 234 1.68 4.05 -16.71
CA ARG A 234 1.08 2.71 -16.66
C ARG A 234 1.89 1.74 -15.83
N SER A 235 3.21 1.71 -16.04
CA SER A 235 4.09 0.86 -15.24
C SER A 235 4.04 1.25 -13.75
N MET A 236 3.92 2.55 -13.46
CA MET A 236 3.74 3.06 -12.10
C MET A 236 2.40 2.61 -11.48
N ARG A 237 1.31 2.65 -12.24
CA ARG A 237 -0.01 2.14 -11.80
C ARG A 237 0.06 0.66 -11.41
N GLN A 238 0.72 -0.17 -12.21
CA GLN A 238 0.82 -1.60 -11.93
C GLN A 238 1.64 -1.92 -10.68
N VAL A 239 2.80 -1.27 -10.50
CA VAL A 239 3.68 -1.53 -9.35
C VAL A 239 3.07 -1.00 -8.05
N THR A 240 2.44 0.19 -8.09
CA THR A 240 1.81 0.79 -6.90
C THR A 240 0.60 0.01 -6.41
N LYS A 241 -0.14 -0.68 -7.29
CA LYS A 241 -1.23 -1.59 -6.88
C LYS A 241 -0.77 -2.72 -5.95
N MET A 242 0.44 -3.24 -6.13
CA MET A 242 0.99 -4.26 -5.22
C MET A 242 1.60 -3.63 -3.97
N LEU A 243 2.39 -2.56 -4.14
CA LEU A 243 3.15 -1.96 -3.05
C LEU A 243 2.30 -1.15 -2.07
N THR A 244 1.11 -0.72 -2.47
CA THR A 244 0.27 0.15 -1.63
C THR A 244 0.07 -0.42 -0.22
N TYR A 245 -0.10 -1.73 -0.07
CA TYR A 245 -0.34 -2.38 1.22
C TYR A 245 0.88 -2.31 2.16
N PRO A 246 2.05 -2.89 1.84
CA PRO A 246 3.23 -2.79 2.69
C PRO A 246 3.71 -1.36 2.88
N VAL A 247 3.66 -0.52 1.83
CA VAL A 247 4.16 0.86 1.92
C VAL A 247 3.24 1.74 2.77
N THR A 248 1.93 1.47 2.84
CA THR A 248 1.03 2.19 3.76
C THR A 248 1.31 1.86 5.21
N ILE A 249 1.58 0.59 5.53
CA ILE A 249 2.01 0.21 6.88
C ILE A 249 3.35 0.89 7.21
N GLY A 250 4.30 0.81 6.27
CA GLY A 250 5.60 1.46 6.39
C GLY A 250 5.48 2.96 6.63
N SER A 251 4.69 3.67 5.83
CA SER A 251 4.56 5.13 5.92
C SER A 251 4.00 5.61 7.26
N VAL A 252 3.11 4.83 7.90
CA VAL A 252 2.58 5.15 9.23
C VAL A 252 3.59 4.81 10.34
N LEU A 253 4.32 3.70 10.21
CA LEU A 253 5.19 3.17 11.26
C LEU A 253 6.68 3.59 11.14
N HIS A 254 7.08 4.20 10.04
CA HIS A 254 8.47 4.63 9.82
C HIS A 254 8.81 5.90 10.61
N GLU A 255 10.07 6.05 11.01
CA GLU A 255 10.51 7.22 11.77
C GLU A 255 10.43 8.51 10.95
N LEU A 256 10.68 8.40 9.64
CA LEU A 256 10.53 9.46 8.63
C LEU A 256 9.13 9.46 7.99
N SER A 257 8.12 8.99 8.72
CA SER A 257 6.72 9.05 8.33
C SER A 257 6.36 10.44 7.79
N PRO A 258 5.62 10.55 6.66
CA PRO A 258 5.18 11.84 6.14
C PRO A 258 4.16 12.52 7.06
N TYR A 259 3.47 11.76 7.92
CA TYR A 259 2.49 12.28 8.87
C TYR A 259 3.18 12.92 10.09
N SER A 260 2.83 14.19 10.36
CA SER A 260 3.36 14.95 11.51
C SER A 260 2.27 15.67 12.32
N ILE A 261 2.64 16.24 13.47
CA ILE A 261 1.73 16.99 14.36
C ILE A 261 1.64 18.49 14.00
N LYS A 262 2.25 18.92 12.88
CA LYS A 262 2.25 20.35 12.51
C LYS A 262 0.83 20.79 12.17
N LYS A 263 0.57 22.10 12.26
CA LYS A 263 -0.75 22.66 11.95
C LYS A 263 -1.15 22.32 10.50
N GLY A 264 -2.28 21.65 10.33
CA GLY A 264 -2.78 21.20 9.02
C GLY A 264 -2.36 19.78 8.62
N GLU A 265 -1.55 19.12 9.44
CA GLU A 265 -1.19 17.71 9.28
C GLU A 265 -2.13 16.80 10.07
N ARG A 266 -2.09 15.51 9.77
CA ARG A 266 -3.11 14.53 10.18
C ARG A 266 -2.76 13.73 11.44
N LEU A 267 -1.53 13.78 11.94
CA LEU A 267 -1.15 13.00 13.11
C LEU A 267 -1.63 13.71 14.38
N THR A 268 -2.42 13.01 15.21
CA THR A 268 -2.91 13.57 16.47
C THR A 268 -1.88 13.44 17.59
N ASN A 269 -2.10 14.13 18.72
CA ASN A 269 -1.24 13.99 19.90
C ASN A 269 -1.26 12.56 20.46
N GLU A 270 -2.42 11.91 20.45
CA GLU A 270 -2.56 10.51 20.88
C GLU A 270 -1.91 9.56 19.85
N GLY A 271 -1.97 9.91 18.56
CA GLY A 271 -1.22 9.30 17.48
C GLY A 271 0.27 9.31 17.73
N LEU A 272 0.83 10.48 18.03
CA LEU A 272 2.25 10.62 18.35
C LEU A 272 2.64 9.74 19.55
N LYS A 273 1.89 9.77 20.66
CA LYS A 273 2.17 8.94 21.84
C LYS A 273 2.15 7.44 21.52
N SER A 274 1.19 7.00 20.72
CA SER A 274 0.99 5.58 20.42
C SER A 274 1.98 5.04 19.39
N LEU A 275 2.22 5.79 18.31
CA LEU A 275 3.10 5.37 17.22
C LEU A 275 4.58 5.58 17.54
N SER A 276 4.95 6.52 18.43
CA SER A 276 6.37 6.74 18.79
C SER A 276 7.01 5.52 19.45
N ALA A 277 6.25 4.75 20.24
CA ALA A 277 6.71 3.51 20.84
C ALA A 277 7.10 2.47 19.78
N LEU A 278 6.21 2.21 18.83
CA LEU A 278 6.46 1.30 17.70
C LEU A 278 7.60 1.80 16.81
N ARG A 279 7.61 3.10 16.47
CA ARG A 279 8.68 3.72 15.67
C ARG A 279 10.04 3.53 16.31
N TYR A 280 10.15 3.71 17.62
CA TYR A 280 11.39 3.49 18.36
C TYR A 280 11.84 2.02 18.32
N THR A 281 10.92 1.08 18.50
CA THR A 281 11.20 -0.36 18.42
C THR A 281 11.59 -0.80 17.00
N LEU A 282 11.01 -0.19 15.97
CA LEU A 282 11.29 -0.48 14.58
C LEU A 282 12.59 0.15 14.06
N HIS A 283 13.15 1.15 14.76
CA HIS A 283 14.44 1.79 14.46
C HIS A 283 15.31 1.81 15.72
N PRO A 284 15.71 0.63 16.23
CA PRO A 284 16.57 0.58 17.41
C PRO A 284 17.89 1.28 17.07
N PRO A 285 18.50 2.00 18.02
CA PRO A 285 19.81 2.59 17.79
C PRO A 285 20.80 1.48 17.45
N LEU A 286 21.73 1.75 16.53
CA LEU A 286 22.80 0.82 16.18
C LEU A 286 23.56 0.44 17.44
N SER A 287 23.20 -0.72 17.98
CA SER A 287 23.89 -1.33 19.09
C SER A 287 25.23 -1.75 18.51
N GLY A 288 26.31 -1.06 18.90
CA GLY A 288 27.69 -1.46 18.59
C GLY A 288 28.02 -2.79 19.26
N LYS A 289 27.30 -3.86 18.91
CA LYS A 289 27.50 -5.24 19.36
C LYS A 289 28.92 -5.58 18.94
N GLY A 290 29.84 -5.50 19.89
CA GLY A 290 31.19 -6.01 19.69
C GLY A 290 31.12 -7.50 19.38
N THR A 291 32.13 -8.02 18.70
CA THR A 291 32.27 -9.46 18.45
C THR A 291 32.57 -10.27 19.72
N ALA A 292 32.71 -9.61 20.89
CA ALA A 292 32.99 -10.24 22.16
C ALA A 292 31.71 -10.74 22.85
N MET A 293 31.79 -11.90 23.52
CA MET A 293 30.67 -12.53 24.23
C MET A 293 30.04 -11.64 25.32
N LYS A 294 30.77 -10.65 25.84
CA LYS A 294 30.27 -9.67 26.83
C LYS A 294 29.34 -8.60 26.23
N ASP A 295 29.40 -8.42 24.91
CA ASP A 295 28.62 -7.39 24.18
C ASP A 295 27.38 -7.98 23.48
N LEU A 296 27.11 -9.27 23.68
CA LEU A 296 25.91 -9.95 23.21
C LEU A 296 24.69 -9.41 23.96
N ARG A 297 23.95 -8.51 23.32
CA ARG A 297 22.64 -8.07 23.80
C ARG A 297 21.54 -9.00 23.28
N PRO A 298 20.55 -9.36 24.11
CA PRO A 298 19.36 -10.07 23.65
C PRO A 298 18.76 -9.36 22.43
N GLU A 299 18.41 -10.12 21.41
CA GLU A 299 17.67 -9.56 20.27
C GLU A 299 16.26 -9.19 20.72
N ALA A 300 15.79 -8.03 20.27
CA ALA A 300 14.42 -7.62 20.51
C ALA A 300 13.46 -8.63 19.85
N PRO A 301 12.29 -8.90 20.48
CA PRO A 301 11.29 -9.74 19.86
C PRO A 301 10.80 -9.11 18.54
N PRO A 302 10.30 -9.92 17.59
CA PRO A 302 9.72 -9.39 16.36
C PRO A 302 8.51 -8.50 16.64
N VAL A 303 8.38 -7.40 15.90
CA VAL A 303 7.18 -6.57 15.88
C VAL A 303 6.09 -7.35 15.14
N ARG A 304 4.95 -7.58 15.79
CA ARG A 304 3.80 -8.31 15.23
C ARG A 304 2.83 -7.32 14.59
N ILE A 305 2.53 -7.53 13.32
CA ILE A 305 1.56 -6.74 12.56
C ILE A 305 0.40 -7.66 12.20
N PHE A 306 -0.76 -7.42 12.81
CA PHE A 306 -1.96 -8.23 12.64
C PHE A 306 -2.83 -7.63 11.53
N CYS A 307 -2.81 -8.24 10.35
CA CYS A 307 -3.68 -7.89 9.24
C CYS A 307 -5.00 -8.67 9.34
N LEU A 308 -6.07 -8.01 9.79
CA LEU A 308 -7.38 -8.65 9.98
C LEU A 308 -8.30 -8.41 8.78
N GLY A 309 -9.17 -9.38 8.51
CA GLY A 309 -10.02 -9.35 7.32
C GLY A 309 -9.22 -9.48 6.03
N ALA A 310 -8.05 -10.11 6.09
CA ALA A 310 -7.15 -10.23 4.95
C ALA A 310 -7.81 -11.05 3.83
N ARG A 311 -7.77 -10.50 2.61
CA ARG A 311 -8.30 -11.10 1.37
C ARG A 311 -7.19 -11.11 0.33
N ALA A 312 -7.29 -10.27 -0.70
CA ALA A 312 -6.30 -10.15 -1.76
C ALA A 312 -4.88 -9.84 -1.24
N GLU A 313 -4.76 -9.16 -0.10
CA GLU A 313 -3.48 -8.77 0.51
C GLU A 313 -2.65 -9.98 0.95
N SER A 314 -3.33 -11.05 1.39
CA SER A 314 -2.70 -12.30 1.81
C SER A 314 -2.14 -13.11 0.62
N SER A 315 -2.68 -12.88 -0.58
CA SER A 315 -2.28 -13.53 -1.84
C SER A 315 -1.13 -12.82 -2.56
N LEU A 316 -0.73 -11.64 -2.07
CA LEU A 316 0.36 -10.88 -2.70
C LEU A 316 1.69 -11.66 -2.67
N PRO A 317 2.51 -11.54 -3.73
CA PRO A 317 3.84 -12.14 -3.79
C PRO A 317 4.71 -11.78 -2.57
N ARG A 318 5.50 -12.74 -2.08
CA ARG A 318 6.26 -12.55 -0.82
C ARG A 318 7.36 -11.50 -0.93
N ASN A 319 7.92 -11.31 -2.13
CA ASN A 319 8.86 -10.22 -2.42
C ASN A 319 8.25 -8.83 -2.32
N VAL A 320 6.93 -8.68 -2.50
CA VAL A 320 6.20 -7.43 -2.27
C VAL A 320 6.15 -7.13 -0.78
N TRP A 321 5.76 -8.13 0.04
CA TRP A 321 5.74 -7.98 1.50
C TRP A 321 7.15 -7.79 2.10
N LEU A 322 8.18 -8.35 1.48
CA LEU A 322 9.57 -8.11 1.90
C LEU A 322 9.97 -6.64 1.82
N GLN A 323 9.32 -5.84 0.97
CA GLN A 323 9.57 -4.38 0.95
C GLN A 323 9.29 -3.73 2.30
N LEU A 324 8.31 -4.25 3.06
CA LEU A 324 8.08 -3.78 4.42
C LEU A 324 9.29 -4.04 5.32
N ALA A 325 9.87 -5.23 5.26
CA ALA A 325 11.06 -5.58 6.04
C ALA A 325 12.30 -4.77 5.62
N HIS A 326 12.43 -4.44 4.33
CA HIS A 326 13.52 -3.59 3.84
C HIS A 326 13.44 -2.15 4.37
N LEU A 327 12.25 -1.67 4.77
CA LEU A 327 12.10 -0.36 5.43
C LEU A 327 12.58 -0.35 6.88
N PHE A 328 12.77 -1.51 7.50
CA PHE A 328 13.16 -1.65 8.91
C PHE A 328 14.34 -2.61 9.06
N PRO A 329 15.54 -2.24 8.57
CA PRO A 329 16.65 -3.17 8.40
C PRO A 329 17.17 -3.80 9.70
N GLU A 330 16.99 -3.11 10.83
CA GLU A 330 17.48 -3.52 12.15
C GLU A 330 16.44 -4.27 13.00
N SER A 331 15.20 -4.40 12.50
CA SER A 331 14.08 -5.00 13.24
C SER A 331 13.50 -6.21 12.52
N LYS A 332 12.98 -7.15 13.30
CA LYS A 332 12.28 -8.34 12.80
C LYS A 332 10.78 -8.07 12.79
N ILE A 333 10.09 -8.51 11.75
CA ILE A 333 8.65 -8.35 11.58
C ILE A 333 7.99 -9.72 11.49
N HIS A 334 6.90 -9.88 12.24
CA HIS A 334 5.98 -11.01 12.09
C HIS A 334 4.65 -10.49 11.58
N LEU A 335 4.39 -10.71 10.29
CA LEU A 335 3.13 -10.34 9.66
C LEU A 335 2.12 -11.50 9.80
N ILE A 336 0.95 -11.20 10.37
CA ILE A 336 -0.05 -12.21 10.71
C ILE A 336 -1.35 -11.86 9.99
N PHE A 337 -1.69 -12.62 8.96
CA PHE A 337 -2.97 -12.52 8.26
C PHE A 337 -4.03 -13.35 8.98
N ILE A 338 -5.16 -12.73 9.30
CA ILE A 338 -6.29 -13.37 9.96
C ILE A 338 -7.55 -13.03 9.19
N GLY A 339 -8.29 -14.04 8.75
CA GLY A 339 -9.60 -13.86 8.14
C GLY A 339 -10.11 -15.13 7.47
N PRO A 340 -11.43 -15.29 7.32
CA PRO A 340 -12.04 -16.45 6.65
C PRO A 340 -11.59 -16.58 5.19
N GLU A 341 -11.28 -15.46 4.53
CA GLU A 341 -10.85 -15.38 3.12
C GLU A 341 -9.33 -15.20 2.97
N SER A 342 -8.55 -15.39 4.03
CA SER A 342 -7.08 -15.15 4.03
C SER A 342 -6.26 -16.18 3.23
N MET A 343 -6.92 -17.21 2.69
CA MET A 343 -6.34 -18.18 1.76
C MET A 343 -7.04 -18.16 0.39
N ALA A 344 -7.85 -17.13 0.10
CA ALA A 344 -8.44 -16.94 -1.21
C ALA A 344 -7.33 -16.81 -2.28
N ASN A 345 -7.53 -17.44 -3.44
CA ASN A 345 -6.57 -17.52 -4.55
C ASN A 345 -5.25 -18.26 -4.21
N ARG A 346 -5.24 -19.08 -3.15
CA ARG A 346 -4.11 -19.94 -2.76
C ARG A 346 -4.55 -21.41 -2.74
N ASP A 347 -5.34 -21.81 -3.73
CA ASP A 347 -5.96 -23.14 -3.80
C ASP A 347 -4.93 -24.29 -3.85
N ASP A 348 -3.75 -24.02 -4.43
CA ASP A 348 -2.64 -24.98 -4.51
C ASP A 348 -1.99 -25.29 -3.14
N GLU A 349 -2.25 -24.48 -2.12
CA GLU A 349 -1.71 -24.65 -0.78
C GLU A 349 -2.62 -25.48 0.15
N PHE A 350 -3.75 -25.98 -0.37
CA PHE A 350 -4.62 -26.89 0.35
C PHE A 350 -4.11 -28.34 0.27
N PRO A 351 -4.34 -29.17 1.31
CA PRO A 351 -5.10 -28.88 2.52
C PRO A 351 -4.30 -28.08 3.56
N LEU A 352 -5.03 -27.31 4.39
CA LEU A 352 -4.43 -26.60 5.51
C LEU A 352 -3.72 -27.55 6.49
N PRO A 353 -2.67 -27.08 7.19
CA PRO A 353 -2.01 -27.85 8.23
C PRO A 353 -3.00 -28.38 9.28
N PRO A 354 -2.82 -29.61 9.78
CA PRO A 354 -3.71 -30.17 10.79
C PRO A 354 -3.64 -29.37 12.09
N ARG A 355 -4.81 -29.16 12.72
CA ARG A 355 -4.90 -28.54 14.04
C ARG A 355 -4.30 -29.48 15.08
N THR A 356 -3.19 -29.04 15.69
CA THR A 356 -2.42 -29.77 16.71
C THR A 356 -2.32 -28.93 17.98
N PRO A 357 -1.94 -29.49 19.14
CA PRO A 357 -1.69 -28.69 20.34
C PRO A 357 -0.68 -27.55 20.12
N GLU A 358 0.31 -27.76 19.25
CA GLU A 358 1.32 -26.76 18.88
C GLU A 358 0.82 -25.74 17.84
N ASN A 359 -0.17 -26.12 17.03
CA ASN A 359 -0.81 -25.27 16.01
C ASN A 359 -2.34 -25.39 16.10
N PRO A 360 -2.97 -24.79 17.12
CA PRO A 360 -4.40 -25.01 17.39
C PRO A 360 -5.33 -24.47 16.29
N PHE A 361 -4.86 -23.49 15.51
CA PHE A 361 -5.64 -22.84 14.45
C PHE A 361 -5.31 -23.34 13.03
N GLY A 362 -4.41 -24.31 12.88
CA GLY A 362 -4.00 -24.78 11.54
C GLY A 362 -3.30 -23.67 10.72
N MET A 363 -2.56 -22.81 11.41
CA MET A 363 -1.83 -21.68 10.84
C MET A 363 -0.83 -22.15 9.79
N VAL A 364 -0.85 -21.50 8.62
CA VAL A 364 0.20 -21.64 7.60
C VAL A 364 1.34 -20.73 8.01
N ILE A 365 2.54 -21.29 8.21
CA ILE A 365 3.71 -20.55 8.70
C ILE A 365 4.77 -20.53 7.61
N GLU A 366 5.14 -19.32 7.20
CA GLU A 366 6.19 -19.07 6.22
C GLU A 366 7.35 -18.35 6.91
N ASP A 367 8.31 -19.14 7.42
CA ASP A 367 9.45 -18.66 8.22
C ASP A 367 10.76 -18.53 7.43
N ARG A 368 10.79 -19.00 6.18
CA ARG A 368 11.98 -19.00 5.30
C ARG A 368 11.94 -17.93 4.20
N ILE A 369 11.10 -16.90 4.35
CA ILE A 369 11.01 -15.82 3.37
C ILE A 369 12.24 -14.90 3.48
N SER A 370 12.56 -14.47 4.70
CA SER A 370 13.78 -13.72 5.03
C SER A 370 14.11 -13.90 6.51
N HIS A 371 15.36 -13.66 6.88
CA HIS A 371 15.78 -13.64 8.28
C HIS A 371 15.13 -12.51 9.10
N LYS A 372 14.56 -11.50 8.43
CA LYS A 372 13.88 -10.35 9.05
C LYS A 372 12.36 -10.45 9.05
N MET A 373 11.77 -11.37 8.29
CA MET A 373 10.32 -11.43 8.13
C MET A 373 9.78 -12.85 8.21
N LYS A 374 8.78 -13.02 9.07
CA LYS A 374 7.95 -14.21 9.16
C LYS A 374 6.53 -13.84 8.75
N ILE A 375 5.89 -14.66 7.92
CA ILE A 375 4.46 -14.53 7.61
C ILE A 375 3.71 -15.69 8.23
N SER A 376 2.52 -15.42 8.77
CA SER A 376 1.62 -16.46 9.24
C SER A 376 0.20 -16.15 8.82
N THR A 377 -0.52 -17.15 8.32
CA THR A 377 -1.90 -17.00 7.83
C THR A 377 -2.83 -17.92 8.61
N ILE A 378 -3.93 -17.38 9.10
CA ILE A 378 -4.95 -18.09 9.88
C ILE A 378 -6.32 -17.89 9.26
N VAL A 379 -6.96 -19.00 8.90
CA VAL A 379 -8.33 -19.05 8.38
C VAL A 379 -9.32 -19.17 9.54
N ASP A 380 -9.56 -18.04 10.22
CA ASP A 380 -10.56 -17.90 11.29
C ASP A 380 -10.89 -16.41 11.49
N TYR A 381 -11.90 -16.11 12.31
CA TYR A 381 -12.19 -14.74 12.74
C TYR A 381 -11.31 -14.35 13.93
N TYR A 382 -10.92 -13.07 14.00
CA TYR A 382 -10.06 -12.56 15.07
C TYR A 382 -10.68 -12.75 16.47
N HIS A 383 -11.98 -12.48 16.63
CA HIS A 383 -12.65 -12.59 17.93
C HIS A 383 -12.62 -14.02 18.49
N THR A 384 -12.68 -15.05 17.63
CA THR A 384 -12.51 -16.45 18.04
C THR A 384 -11.13 -16.69 18.64
N ILE A 385 -10.08 -16.21 17.97
CA ILE A 385 -8.69 -16.41 18.41
C ILE A 385 -8.41 -15.60 19.67
N HIS A 386 -8.84 -14.33 19.70
CA HIS A 386 -8.58 -13.42 20.81
C HIS A 386 -9.15 -13.95 22.13
N LYS A 387 -10.37 -14.52 22.12
CA LYS A 387 -11.01 -15.12 23.31
C LYS A 387 -10.22 -16.28 23.93
N THR A 388 -9.39 -16.98 23.14
CA THR A 388 -8.53 -18.06 23.67
C THR A 388 -7.29 -17.54 24.39
N GLY A 389 -6.96 -16.25 24.24
CA GLY A 389 -5.73 -15.67 24.75
C GLY A 389 -4.47 -16.07 23.97
N TYR A 390 -4.60 -16.68 22.78
CA TYR A 390 -3.46 -17.25 22.03
C TYR A 390 -2.35 -16.23 21.71
N PHE A 391 -2.71 -14.99 21.39
CA PHE A 391 -1.74 -13.92 21.11
C PHE A 391 -1.39 -13.06 22.33
N ALA A 392 -2.05 -13.27 23.47
CA ALA A 392 -1.78 -12.55 24.69
C ALA A 392 -0.43 -13.01 25.31
N PRO A 393 0.32 -12.11 25.96
CA PRO A 393 0.03 -10.70 26.17
C PRO A 393 0.25 -9.84 24.91
N TYR A 394 -0.51 -8.76 24.80
CA TYR A 394 -0.31 -7.71 23.80
C TYR A 394 0.63 -6.64 24.35
N ASP A 395 1.53 -6.14 23.50
CA ASP A 395 2.53 -5.14 23.83
C ASP A 395 2.43 -3.94 22.86
N PRO A 396 2.02 -2.75 23.34
CA PRO A 396 1.97 -1.52 22.53
C PRO A 396 3.29 -1.08 21.89
N TYR A 397 4.43 -1.63 22.32
CA TYR A 397 5.74 -1.35 21.72
C TYR A 397 6.08 -2.29 20.56
N PHE A 398 5.40 -3.43 20.44
CA PHE A 398 5.70 -4.48 19.47
C PHE A 398 4.49 -4.90 18.63
N ASP A 399 3.28 -4.48 18.96
CA ASP A 399 2.07 -4.94 18.29
C ASP A 399 1.25 -3.80 17.69
N CYS A 400 0.75 -4.02 16.48
CA CYS A 400 -0.28 -3.17 15.87
C CYS A 400 -1.22 -3.97 14.98
N PHE A 401 -2.41 -3.41 14.73
CA PHE A 401 -3.40 -3.96 13.81
C PHE A 401 -3.43 -3.15 12.51
N CYS A 402 -3.66 -3.85 11.41
CA CYS A 402 -3.93 -3.26 10.11
C CYS A 402 -5.21 -3.87 9.52
N LEU A 403 -6.11 -3.01 9.06
CA LEU A 403 -7.39 -3.34 8.47
C LEU A 403 -7.43 -2.80 7.05
N PHE A 404 -7.24 -3.68 6.07
CA PHE A 404 -7.33 -3.31 4.67
C PHE A 404 -8.78 -3.37 4.20
N HIS A 405 -9.32 -2.21 3.84
CA HIS A 405 -10.68 -2.08 3.30
C HIS A 405 -11.74 -2.86 4.10
N PRO A 406 -11.79 -2.72 5.44
CA PRO A 406 -12.53 -3.63 6.30
C PRO A 406 -14.04 -3.60 6.04
N GLY A 407 -14.58 -2.49 5.53
CA GLY A 407 -16.02 -2.32 5.33
C GLY A 407 -16.76 -2.40 6.66
N LEU A 408 -16.25 -1.74 7.70
CA LEU A 408 -16.80 -1.78 9.06
C LEU A 408 -18.26 -1.30 9.09
N GLY A 409 -18.58 -0.26 8.34
CA GLY A 409 -19.92 0.32 8.22
C GLY A 409 -20.70 -0.16 7.02
N HIS A 410 -20.16 -1.05 6.19
CA HIS A 410 -20.87 -1.54 5.01
C HIS A 410 -22.00 -2.51 5.43
N PRO A 411 -23.23 -2.36 4.88
CA PRO A 411 -24.38 -3.17 5.31
C PRO A 411 -24.16 -4.68 5.21
N ALA A 412 -23.39 -5.13 4.21
CA ALA A 412 -23.12 -6.55 4.01
C ALA A 412 -22.14 -7.16 5.02
N SER A 413 -21.19 -6.40 5.58
CA SER A 413 -20.07 -6.92 6.39
C SER A 413 -20.05 -6.40 7.83
N SER A 414 -20.74 -5.31 8.15
CA SER A 414 -20.73 -4.69 9.48
C SER A 414 -21.10 -5.64 10.63
N HIS A 415 -21.94 -6.64 10.37
CA HIS A 415 -22.33 -7.65 11.36
C HIS A 415 -21.13 -8.50 11.83
N GLU A 416 -20.19 -8.83 10.95
CA GLU A 416 -18.99 -9.63 11.27
C GLU A 416 -18.00 -8.87 12.16
N TRP A 417 -17.99 -7.54 12.07
CA TRP A 417 -17.11 -6.66 12.84
C TRP A 417 -17.67 -6.29 14.21
N THR A 418 -18.97 -6.46 14.42
CA THR A 418 -19.68 -6.01 15.64
C THR A 418 -19.07 -6.63 16.90
N GLU A 419 -18.71 -7.91 16.85
CA GLU A 419 -18.06 -8.61 17.97
C GLU A 419 -16.55 -8.32 18.06
N THR A 420 -15.92 -8.12 16.91
CA THR A 420 -14.47 -7.92 16.78
C THR A 420 -14.02 -6.56 17.31
N LEU A 421 -14.78 -5.49 17.03
CA LEU A 421 -14.38 -4.11 17.35
C LEU A 421 -14.16 -3.89 18.86
N PRO A 422 -15.07 -4.27 19.78
CA PRO A 422 -14.84 -4.09 21.22
C PRO A 422 -13.56 -4.79 21.71
N LEU A 423 -13.31 -6.01 21.24
CA LEU A 423 -12.11 -6.78 21.59
C LEU A 423 -10.84 -6.11 21.06
N LEU A 424 -10.89 -5.50 19.87
CA LEU A 424 -9.77 -4.70 19.36
C LEU A 424 -9.50 -3.47 20.22
N LEU A 425 -10.55 -2.75 20.62
CA LEU A 425 -10.44 -1.56 21.48
C LEU A 425 -9.97 -1.91 22.90
N GLU A 426 -10.23 -3.14 23.37
CA GLU A 426 -9.71 -3.64 24.65
C GLU A 426 -8.18 -3.74 24.64
N THR A 427 -7.56 -4.13 23.51
CA THR A 427 -6.09 -4.29 23.40
C THR A 427 -5.31 -2.99 23.59
N LYS A 428 -5.94 -1.83 23.37
CA LYS A 428 -5.30 -0.49 23.38
C LYS A 428 -4.12 -0.35 22.41
N LEU A 429 -4.02 -1.25 21.43
CA LEU A 429 -3.03 -1.20 20.36
C LEU A 429 -3.47 -0.23 19.26
N PRO A 430 -2.52 0.34 18.50
CA PRO A 430 -2.85 1.11 17.30
C PRO A 430 -3.52 0.23 16.24
N ILE A 431 -4.61 0.72 15.67
CA ILE A 431 -5.34 0.10 14.58
C ILE A 431 -5.26 1.04 13.38
N ILE A 432 -4.57 0.61 12.33
CA ILE A 432 -4.48 1.32 11.04
C ILE A 432 -5.59 0.77 10.14
N ALA A 433 -6.44 1.62 9.61
CA ALA A 433 -7.54 1.24 8.74
C ALA A 433 -7.51 2.03 7.43
N THR A 434 -7.99 1.40 6.36
CA THR A 434 -7.96 1.96 5.01
C THR A 434 -9.32 1.85 4.33
N GLY A 435 -9.53 2.61 3.25
CA GLY A 435 -10.81 2.63 2.51
C GLY A 435 -10.63 2.66 1.00
N TYR A 436 -11.66 2.22 0.26
CA TYR A 436 -11.68 2.24 -1.22
C TYR A 436 -12.06 3.61 -1.76
N THR A 437 -12.93 4.31 -1.05
CA THR A 437 -13.41 5.66 -1.39
C THR A 437 -13.46 6.51 -0.13
N GLN A 438 -13.62 7.82 -0.31
CA GLN A 438 -13.88 8.75 0.79
C GLN A 438 -15.17 8.37 1.53
N PHE A 439 -16.22 8.07 0.79
CA PHE A 439 -17.53 7.73 1.33
C PHE A 439 -17.50 6.45 2.17
N ASP A 440 -16.83 5.40 1.68
CA ASP A 440 -16.67 4.16 2.44
C ASP A 440 -15.91 4.38 3.74
N MET A 441 -14.83 5.16 3.70
CA MET A 441 -14.03 5.48 4.89
C MET A 441 -14.86 6.28 5.91
N GLU A 442 -15.61 7.29 5.47
CA GLU A 442 -16.48 8.08 6.34
C GLU A 442 -17.59 7.24 6.98
N ARG A 443 -18.20 6.34 6.21
CA ARG A 443 -19.20 5.38 6.71
C ARG A 443 -18.61 4.46 7.77
N ASP A 444 -17.40 3.95 7.55
CA ASP A 444 -16.69 3.11 8.51
C ASP A 444 -16.37 3.87 9.81
N ILE A 445 -15.93 5.13 9.70
CA ILE A 445 -15.65 5.99 10.86
C ILE A 445 -16.92 6.26 11.66
N GLU A 446 -18.02 6.59 10.99
CA GLU A 446 -19.30 6.86 11.66
C GLU A 446 -19.84 5.60 12.35
N TRP A 447 -19.69 4.44 11.70
CA TRP A 447 -20.04 3.17 12.32
C TRP A 447 -19.19 2.89 13.57
N VAL A 448 -17.88 3.14 13.54
CA VAL A 448 -17.00 3.00 14.73
C VAL A 448 -17.42 4.00 15.82
N ARG A 449 -17.73 5.25 15.47
CA ARG A 449 -18.23 6.27 16.42
C ARG A 449 -19.49 5.83 17.14
N LYS A 450 -20.46 5.32 16.38
CA LYS A 450 -21.73 4.82 16.92
C LYS A 450 -21.54 3.57 17.78
N THR A 451 -20.75 2.61 17.31
CA THR A 451 -20.60 1.31 17.97
C THR A 451 -19.71 1.38 19.21
N ALA A 452 -18.63 2.16 19.17
CA ALA A 452 -17.70 2.32 20.28
C ALA A 452 -18.14 3.37 21.31
N ALA A 453 -19.25 4.09 21.09
CA ALA A 453 -19.77 5.13 22.00
C ALA A 453 -18.72 6.17 22.50
N GLY A 454 -17.71 6.45 21.68
CA GLY A 454 -16.61 7.35 22.03
C GLY A 454 -15.51 6.75 22.91
N GLU A 455 -15.41 5.43 23.03
CA GLU A 455 -14.34 4.71 23.77
C GLU A 455 -13.03 4.54 22.97
N PHE A 456 -12.82 5.35 21.93
CA PHE A 456 -11.61 5.32 21.12
C PHE A 456 -11.03 6.73 20.91
N ASP A 457 -9.72 6.77 20.67
CA ASP A 457 -8.99 7.96 20.27
C ASP A 457 -8.55 7.82 18.82
N VAL A 458 -8.70 8.89 18.04
CA VAL A 458 -8.14 8.98 16.68
C VAL A 458 -6.64 9.22 16.80
N LEU A 459 -5.85 8.39 16.12
CA LEU A 459 -4.39 8.47 16.04
C LEU A 459 -3.94 9.22 14.79
N LEU A 460 -4.58 8.93 13.67
CA LEU A 460 -4.34 9.59 12.39
C LEU A 460 -5.69 10.01 11.82
N GLU A 461 -5.86 11.31 11.61
CA GLU A 461 -7.08 11.87 11.05
C GLU A 461 -7.37 11.28 9.66
N PRO A 462 -8.63 11.03 9.32
CA PRO A 462 -9.02 10.49 8.03
C PRO A 462 -8.59 11.37 6.86
N GLY A 463 -8.24 10.75 5.74
CA GLY A 463 -7.86 11.45 4.52
C GLY A 463 -7.16 10.54 3.51
N GLU A 464 -6.92 11.09 2.33
CA GLU A 464 -6.27 10.38 1.21
C GLU A 464 -4.92 9.81 1.62
N ASN A 465 -4.66 8.57 1.23
CA ASN A 465 -3.41 7.89 1.44
C ASN A 465 -2.39 8.33 0.39
N LEU A 466 -1.26 8.87 0.84
CA LEU A 466 -0.14 9.29 -0.01
C LEU A 466 0.41 8.13 -0.86
N PHE A 467 0.23 6.89 -0.37
CA PHE A 467 0.64 5.67 -1.02
C PHE A 467 -0.55 4.81 -1.46
N ARG A 468 -1.68 5.43 -1.83
CA ARG A 468 -2.78 4.72 -2.50
C ARG A 468 -2.31 4.13 -3.83
N SER A 469 -3.01 3.11 -4.32
CA SER A 469 -2.78 2.63 -5.68
C SER A 469 -3.12 3.74 -6.68
N LEU A 470 -2.24 3.92 -7.68
CA LEU A 470 -2.52 4.80 -8.80
C LEU A 470 -3.36 4.10 -9.88
N ARG A 471 -3.47 2.77 -9.82
CA ARG A 471 -4.31 2.00 -10.73
C ARG A 471 -5.77 2.07 -10.29
N TRP A 472 -6.63 2.37 -11.25
CA TRP A 472 -8.07 2.23 -11.10
C TRP A 472 -8.51 0.80 -11.39
N ASP A 473 -9.56 0.38 -10.71
CA ASP A 473 -10.31 -0.85 -10.95
C ASP A 473 -11.79 -0.51 -11.06
N MET A 474 -12.53 -1.26 -11.88
CA MET A 474 -13.98 -1.15 -11.96
C MET A 474 -14.64 -2.37 -11.33
N ASN A 475 -15.83 -2.16 -10.76
CA ASN A 475 -16.68 -3.22 -10.29
C ASN A 475 -17.36 -3.93 -11.48
N ASP A 476 -17.12 -5.22 -11.64
CA ASP A 476 -17.71 -5.99 -12.77
C ASP A 476 -19.24 -6.09 -12.70
N LEU A 477 -19.78 -5.91 -11.50
CA LEU A 477 -21.21 -5.86 -11.29
C LEU A 477 -21.76 -4.46 -11.57
N ASP A 478 -20.97 -3.40 -11.46
CA ASP A 478 -21.35 -2.01 -11.72
C ASP A 478 -20.20 -1.27 -12.40
N PRO A 479 -20.10 -1.30 -13.73
CA PRO A 479 -18.97 -0.72 -14.44
C PRO A 479 -18.79 0.79 -14.22
N GLN A 480 -19.80 1.51 -13.72
CA GLN A 480 -19.66 2.94 -13.39
C GLN A 480 -18.99 3.15 -12.02
N ASP A 481 -18.98 2.14 -11.16
CA ASP A 481 -18.34 2.15 -9.84
C ASP A 481 -16.85 1.86 -10.00
N VAL A 482 -16.08 2.93 -10.16
CA VAL A 482 -14.61 2.90 -10.24
C VAL A 482 -14.00 3.22 -8.89
N SER A 483 -12.99 2.45 -8.50
CA SER A 483 -12.28 2.65 -7.24
C SER A 483 -10.78 2.44 -7.43
N CYS A 484 -9.98 3.02 -6.55
CA CYS A 484 -8.56 2.71 -6.49
C CYS A 484 -8.26 2.01 -5.16
N GLY A 485 -7.35 1.03 -5.23
CA GLY A 485 -6.92 0.31 -4.05
C GLY A 485 -6.34 1.27 -3.01
N ASN A 486 -6.82 1.17 -1.78
CA ASN A 486 -6.21 1.83 -0.61
C ASN A 486 -6.23 3.37 -0.69
N TRP A 487 -7.32 3.93 -1.22
CA TRP A 487 -7.53 5.38 -1.39
C TRP A 487 -7.34 6.18 -0.10
N GLY A 488 -7.96 5.74 0.99
CA GLY A 488 -7.96 6.46 2.27
C GLY A 488 -7.21 5.70 3.35
N VAL A 489 -6.63 6.42 4.31
CA VAL A 489 -6.03 5.84 5.51
C VAL A 489 -6.46 6.63 6.74
N TRP A 490 -6.65 5.96 7.86
CA TRP A 490 -6.85 6.58 9.17
C TRP A 490 -6.39 5.60 10.24
N ALA A 491 -6.23 6.07 11.47
CA ALA A 491 -5.84 5.19 12.56
C ALA A 491 -6.55 5.58 13.84
N PHE A 492 -6.83 4.59 14.68
CA PHE A 492 -7.50 4.75 15.95
C PHE A 492 -7.02 3.71 16.97
N ARG A 493 -7.36 3.90 18.24
CA ARG A 493 -7.14 2.92 19.31
C ARG A 493 -8.22 3.04 20.37
N GLY A 494 -8.40 2.02 21.20
CA GLY A 494 -9.21 2.15 22.41
C GLY A 494 -8.61 3.15 23.41
N LYS A 495 -9.48 3.91 24.09
CA LYS A 495 -9.09 4.91 25.09
C LYS A 495 -8.31 4.30 26.24
N ARG A 496 -7.27 5.03 26.68
CA ARG A 496 -6.55 4.78 27.93
C ARG A 496 -7.02 5.79 28.96
N TYR A 497 -7.59 5.29 30.06
CA TYR A 497 -7.92 6.14 31.19
C TYR A 497 -6.65 6.39 32.00
N GLU A 498 -6.31 7.66 32.24
CA GLU A 498 -5.27 8.01 33.20
C GLU A 498 -5.72 7.57 34.59
N THR A 499 -4.81 6.99 35.38
CA THR A 499 -5.10 6.58 36.75
C THR A 499 -5.35 7.83 37.59
N THR A 500 -6.62 8.14 37.86
CA THR A 500 -6.97 9.22 38.80
C THR A 500 -6.63 8.77 40.21
N LYS A 501 -5.94 9.64 40.97
CA LYS A 501 -5.83 9.43 42.42
C LYS A 501 -7.23 9.60 42.98
N LYS A 502 -7.69 8.62 43.77
CA LYS A 502 -8.92 8.75 44.54
C LYS A 502 -8.70 9.91 45.52
N ASP A 503 -9.52 10.95 45.46
CA ASP A 503 -9.46 12.02 46.45
C ASP A 503 -9.71 11.38 47.83
N GLU A 504 -8.80 11.62 48.76
CA GLU A 504 -8.95 11.21 50.15
C GLU A 504 -10.06 12.07 50.77
N GLU A 505 -11.14 11.43 51.24
CA GLU A 505 -12.24 12.07 51.97
C GLU A 505 -11.77 12.77 53.26
#